data_AF-R9LS61-F1
#
_entry.id   AF-R9LS61-F1
#
_cell.length_a   1.000
_cell.length_b   1.000
_cell.length_c   1.000
_cell.angle_alpha   90.00
_cell.angle_beta   90.00
_cell.angle_gamma   90.00
#
_symmetry.space_group_name_H-M   'P 1'
#
loop_
_entity.id
_entity.type
_entity.pdbx_description
1 polymer ?
#
loop_
_entity_poly.entity_id
_entity_poly.type
_entity_poly.pdbx_seq_one_letter_code
_entity_poly.pdbx_strand_id
1 'polypeptide(L)'
;MKKILFDCSVIEDPYLALAAFLEIDPDGNVPLKKKIINYAKPAILEIFFREEGIRKWPKFIDFLEEVSQKNRWIFVIWGPKKVEMLIANDQANHEVV
;
A
#
# COMPACT_ATOMS: atom_id res chain seq x y z
N MET A 1 -12.77 -5.68 -8.90
CA MET A 1 -11.93 -5.50 -7.70
C MET A 1 -10.62 -4.89 -8.17
N LYS A 2 -10.20 -3.75 -7.62
CA LYS A 2 -9.00 -3.02 -8.07
C LYS A 2 -7.77 -3.56 -7.34
N LYS A 3 -6.69 -3.89 -8.04
CA LYS A 3 -5.39 -4.22 -7.42
C LYS A 3 -4.48 -3.00 -7.50
N ILE A 4 -3.93 -2.60 -6.36
CA ILE A 4 -3.04 -1.44 -6.20
C ILE A 4 -1.71 -1.96 -5.71
N LEU A 5 -0.66 -1.73 -6.49
CA LEU A 5 0.73 -1.94 -6.07
C LEU A 5 1.23 -0.66 -5.43
N PHE A 6 1.59 -0.72 -4.16
CA PHE A 6 1.99 0.44 -3.37
C PHE A 6 3.46 0.31 -3.00
N ASP A 7 4.33 0.92 -3.81
CA ASP A 7 5.77 0.87 -3.65
C ASP A 7 6.27 1.99 -2.72
N CYS A 8 6.65 1.63 -1.50
CA CYS A 8 7.14 2.58 -0.50
C CYS A 8 8.52 3.19 -0.83
N SER A 9 9.23 2.69 -1.83
CA SER A 9 10.53 3.23 -2.23
C SER A 9 10.40 4.50 -3.07
N VAL A 10 9.37 4.58 -3.93
CA VAL A 10 9.17 5.66 -4.91
C VAL A 10 8.11 6.69 -4.53
N ILE A 11 7.18 6.34 -3.64
CA ILE A 11 6.11 7.26 -3.22
C ILE A 11 6.69 8.41 -2.38
N GLU A 12 6.15 9.62 -2.56
CA GLU A 12 6.56 10.81 -1.79
C GLU A 12 5.57 11.11 -0.65
N ASP A 13 4.27 11.22 -0.98
CA ASP A 13 3.18 11.35 0.00
C ASP A 13 2.27 10.09 -0.04
N PRO A 14 2.31 9.24 0.99
CA PRO A 14 1.59 7.98 0.95
C PRO A 14 0.07 8.14 1.12
N TYR A 15 -0.40 9.19 1.79
CA TYR A 15 -1.84 9.40 1.98
C TYR A 15 -2.50 9.92 0.70
N LEU A 16 -1.87 10.88 0.02
CA LEU A 16 -2.36 11.40 -1.25
C LEU A 16 -2.26 10.34 -2.36
N ALA A 17 -1.16 9.58 -2.41
CA ALA A 17 -1.03 8.47 -3.36
C ALA A 17 -2.14 7.43 -3.18
N LEU A 18 -2.40 7.01 -1.93
CA LEU A 18 -3.47 6.05 -1.65
C LEU A 18 -4.85 6.61 -2.01
N ALA A 19 -5.12 7.88 -1.73
CA ALA A 19 -6.35 8.55 -2.12
C ALA A 19 -6.54 8.56 -3.64
N ALA A 20 -5.50 8.91 -4.39
CA ALA A 20 -5.52 8.89 -5.85
C ALA A 20 -5.77 7.47 -6.39
N PHE A 21 -5.10 6.45 -5.85
CA PHE A 21 -5.34 5.05 -6.25
C PHE A 21 -6.76 4.58 -5.92
N LEU A 22 -7.36 5.05 -4.84
CA LEU A 22 -8.73 4.72 -4.46
C LEU A 22 -9.77 5.62 -5.14
N GLU A 23 -9.35 6.61 -5.93
CA GLU A 23 -10.22 7.63 -6.54
C GLU A 23 -11.03 8.40 -5.48
N ILE A 24 -10.39 8.71 -4.35
CA ILE A 24 -10.93 9.50 -3.25
C ILE A 24 -10.46 10.94 -3.42
N ASP A 25 -11.39 11.88 -3.42
CA ASP A 25 -11.10 13.30 -3.35
C ASP A 25 -10.42 13.61 -1.99
N PRO A 26 -9.18 14.13 -1.96
CA PRO A 26 -8.52 14.51 -0.72
C PRO A 26 -9.20 15.69 -0.02
N ASP A 27 -9.87 16.57 -0.76
CA ASP A 27 -10.36 17.86 -0.28
C ASP A 27 -11.78 17.81 0.32
N GLY A 28 -12.11 18.82 1.13
CA GLY A 28 -13.43 19.00 1.74
C GLY A 28 -13.49 18.72 3.24
N ASN A 29 -14.71 18.69 3.78
CA ASN A 29 -14.93 18.78 5.23
C ASN A 29 -14.65 17.50 6.03
N VAL A 30 -14.49 16.36 5.35
CA VAL A 30 -14.21 15.07 6.00
C VAL A 30 -12.71 14.76 5.92
N PRO A 31 -12.04 14.45 7.05
CA PRO A 31 -10.62 14.10 7.03
C PRO A 31 -10.31 12.92 6.11
N LEU A 32 -9.22 13.01 5.33
CA LEU A 32 -8.83 12.02 4.34
C LEU A 32 -8.74 10.59 4.90
N LYS A 33 -8.13 10.42 6.08
CA LYS A 33 -8.04 9.12 6.76
C LYS A 33 -9.41 8.48 6.96
N LYS A 34 -10.41 9.28 7.35
CA LYS A 34 -11.77 8.82 7.57
C LYS A 34 -12.45 8.45 6.24
N LYS A 35 -12.16 9.16 5.14
CA LYS A 35 -12.64 8.78 3.80
C LYS A 35 -12.08 7.43 3.36
N ILE A 36 -10.78 7.20 3.56
CA ILE A 36 -10.12 5.93 3.23
C ILE A 36 -10.67 4.78 4.08
N ILE A 37 -10.81 4.96 5.40
CA ILE A 37 -11.40 3.92 6.29
C ILE A 37 -12.83 3.55 5.86
N ASN A 38 -13.61 4.51 5.39
CA ASN A 38 -15.00 4.27 4.95
C ASN A 38 -15.12 3.93 3.45
N TYR A 39 -14.01 3.65 2.76
CA TYR A 39 -14.05 3.26 1.36
C TYR A 39 -14.92 2.01 1.17
N ALA A 40 -15.85 2.08 0.22
CA ALA A 40 -16.93 1.09 0.08
C ALA A 40 -16.81 0.18 -1.16
N LYS A 41 -15.68 0.23 -1.88
CA LYS A 41 -15.45 -0.60 -3.07
C LYS A 41 -14.34 -1.63 -2.79
N PRO A 42 -14.43 -2.86 -3.31
CA PRO A 42 -13.39 -3.87 -3.12
C PRO A 42 -12.06 -3.47 -3.77
N ALA A 43 -10.99 -3.42 -2.98
CA ALA A 43 -9.63 -3.16 -3.43
C ALA A 43 -8.61 -4.08 -2.72
N ILE A 44 -7.59 -4.51 -3.45
CA ILE A 44 -6.41 -5.17 -2.91
C ILE A 44 -5.29 -4.15 -2.93
N LEU A 45 -4.68 -3.90 -1.77
CA LEU A 45 -3.56 -3.00 -1.60
C LEU A 45 -2.33 -3.81 -1.21
N GLU A 46 -1.42 -4.00 -2.15
CA GLU A 46 -0.19 -4.77 -1.93
C GLU A 46 0.98 -3.82 -1.65
N ILE A 47 1.52 -3.89 -0.43
CA ILE A 47 2.56 -2.97 0.06
C ILE A 47 3.94 -3.56 -0.20
N PHE A 48 4.69 -2.93 -1.11
CA PHE A 48 6.05 -3.32 -1.44
C PHE A 48 7.06 -2.54 -0.61
N PHE A 49 8.18 -3.19 -0.26
CA PHE A 49 9.28 -2.57 0.50
C PHE A 49 8.80 -1.96 1.82
N ARG A 50 8.09 -2.79 2.61
CA ARG A 50 7.47 -2.37 3.88
C ARG A 50 8.47 -1.76 4.85
N GLU A 51 9.72 -2.24 4.91
CA GLU A 51 10.72 -1.71 5.83
C GLU A 51 11.06 -0.24 5.53
N GLU A 52 11.13 0.13 4.25
CA GLU A 52 11.29 1.49 3.79
C GLU A 52 10.08 2.35 4.17
N GLY A 53 8.87 1.80 3.99
CA GLY A 53 7.63 2.44 4.42
C GLY A 53 7.57 2.69 5.93
N ILE A 54 7.99 1.72 6.76
CA ILE A 54 8.05 1.85 8.22
C ILE A 54 9.06 2.93 8.62
N ARG A 55 10.24 2.97 7.97
CA ARG A 55 11.28 3.96 8.27
C ARG A 55 10.85 5.38 7.89
N LYS A 56 10.23 5.56 6.72
CA LYS A 56 9.82 6.88 6.21
C LYS A 56 8.52 7.38 6.84
N TRP A 57 7.51 6.52 6.94
CA TRP A 57 6.15 6.89 7.34
C TRP A 57 5.53 5.87 8.30
N PRO A 58 6.08 5.71 9.53
CA PRO A 58 5.58 4.72 10.49
C PRO A 58 4.09 4.88 10.78
N LYS A 59 3.63 6.14 10.96
CA LYS A 59 2.21 6.46 11.18
C LYS A 59 1.29 6.10 10.01
N PHE A 60 1.81 6.02 8.78
CA PHE A 60 1.03 5.57 7.63
C PHE A 60 0.91 4.05 7.61
N ILE A 61 1.98 3.33 7.97
CA ILE A 61 1.94 1.86 8.10
C ILE A 61 0.96 1.45 9.21
N ASP A 62 1.00 2.10 10.38
CA ASP A 62 0.03 1.87 11.46
C ASP A 62 -1.41 2.13 10.98
N PHE A 63 -1.58 3.15 10.14
CA PHE A 63 -2.88 3.46 9.54
C PHE A 63 -3.33 2.40 8.54
N LEU A 64 -2.44 1.81 7.75
CA LEU A 64 -2.79 0.69 6.87
C LEU A 64 -3.18 -0.57 7.66
N GLU A 65 -2.53 -0.82 8.80
CA GLU A 65 -2.94 -1.87 9.73
C GLU A 65 -4.35 -1.59 10.27
N GLU A 66 -4.64 -0.35 10.68
CA GLU A 66 -5.99 0.08 11.07
C GLU A 66 -7.01 -0.13 9.93
N VAL A 67 -6.68 0.24 8.69
CA VAL A 67 -7.55 0.05 7.52
C VAL A 67 -7.86 -1.43 7.32
N SER A 68 -6.86 -2.32 7.42
CA SER A 68 -7.07 -3.77 7.26
C SER A 68 -8.01 -4.38 8.31
N GLN A 69 -8.11 -3.76 9.49
CA GLN A 69 -8.98 -4.21 10.57
C GLN A 69 -10.38 -3.60 10.49
N LYS A 70 -10.48 -2.33 10.09
CA LYS A 70 -11.74 -1.55 10.13
C LYS A 70 -12.49 -1.52 8.80
N ASN A 71 -11.81 -1.72 7.68
CA ASN A 71 -12.41 -1.67 6.35
C ASN A 71 -12.50 -3.09 5.76
N ARG A 72 -13.74 -3.60 5.62
CA ARG A 72 -14.00 -4.94 5.05
C ARG A 72 -13.78 -5.05 3.53
N TRP A 73 -13.61 -3.93 2.83
CA TRP A 73 -13.50 -3.85 1.38
C TRP A 73 -12.06 -3.67 0.90
N ILE A 74 -11.17 -3.17 1.75
CA ILE A 74 -9.74 -3.02 1.44
C ILE A 74 -8.98 -4.17 2.07
N PHE A 75 -8.39 -5.01 1.21
CA PHE A 75 -7.52 -6.09 1.62
C PHE A 75 -6.06 -5.63 1.52
N VAL A 76 -5.41 -5.43 2.66
CA VAL A 76 -3.99 -5.07 2.71
C VAL A 76 -3.15 -6.34 2.70
N ILE A 77 -2.29 -6.47 1.69
CA ILE A 77 -1.33 -7.56 1.55
C ILE A 77 0.06 -6.97 1.80
N TRP A 78 0.80 -7.55 2.73
CA TRP A 78 2.19 -7.18 2.95
C TRP A 78 3.06 -7.93 1.95
N GLY A 79 3.51 -7.21 0.92
CA GLY A 79 4.34 -7.73 -0.14
C GLY A 79 5.78 -8.01 0.30
N PRO A 80 6.60 -8.55 -0.62
CA PRO A 80 7.95 -9.02 -0.31
C PRO A 80 8.87 -7.88 0.14
N LYS A 81 9.85 -8.24 0.97
CA LYS A 81 10.96 -7.34 1.30
C LYS A 81 11.83 -7.12 0.06
N LYS A 82 12.56 -6.00 0.03
CA LYS A 82 13.47 -5.67 -1.07
C LYS A 82 14.49 -6.78 -1.35
N VAL A 83 15.00 -7.39 -0.28
CA VAL A 83 15.95 -8.51 -0.35
C VAL A 83 15.30 -9.75 -0.98
N GLU A 84 14.06 -10.08 -0.64
CA GLU A 84 13.35 -11.23 -1.20
C GLU A 84 13.06 -11.04 -2.69
N MET A 85 12.74 -9.82 -3.11
CA MET A 85 12.60 -9.47 -4.52
C MET A 85 13.91 -9.61 -5.30
N LEU A 86 15.03 -9.18 -4.72
CA LEU A 86 16.35 -9.33 -5.35
C LEU A 86 16.72 -10.80 -5.52
N ILE A 87 16.44 -11.64 -4.52
CA ILE A 87 16.67 -13.09 -4.58
C ILE A 87 15.77 -13.74 -5.64
N ALA A 88 14.48 -13.39 -5.70
CA ALA A 88 13.56 -13.93 -6.69
C ALA A 88 13.97 -13.57 -8.13
N ASN A 89 14.43 -12.33 -8.35
CA ASN A 89 14.95 -11.90 -9.65
C ASN A 89 16.25 -12.60 -10.02
N ASP A 90 17.13 -12.87 -9.05
CA ASP A 90 18.39 -13.59 -9.29
C ASP A 90 18.14 -15.07 -9.63
N GLN A 91 17.19 -15.72 -8.94
CA GLN A 91 16.76 -17.09 -9.24
C GLN A 91 16.07 -17.19 -10.61
N ALA A 92 15.19 -16.24 -10.94
CA ALA A 92 14.54 -16.18 -12.24
C ALA A 92 15.52 -15.99 -13.40
N ASN A 93 16.63 -15.28 -13.18
CA ASN A 93 17.68 -15.10 -14.19
C ASN A 93 18.59 -16.33 -14.34
N HIS A 94 18.76 -17.14 -13.30
CA HIS A 94 19.58 -18.36 -13.34
C HIS A 94 18.87 -19.55 -13.99
N GLU A 95 17.54 -19.56 -14.08
CA GLU A 95 16.78 -20.61 -14.78
C GLU A 95 16.74 -20.45 -16.32
N VAL A 96 17.28 -19.34 -16.86
CA VAL A 96 17.31 -19.04 -18.31
C VAL A 96 18.69 -19.28 -18.94
N VAL A 97 19.59 -20.00 -18.25
CA VAL A 97 20.93 -20.35 -18.74
C VAL A 97 21.09 -21.86 -18.88
#